data_AF-R4K997-F1
#
_entry.id   AF-R4K997-F1
#
_cell.length_a   1.000
_cell.length_b   1.000
_cell.length_c   1.000
_cell.angle_alpha   90.00
_cell.angle_beta   90.00
_cell.angle_gamma   90.00
#
_symmetry.space_group_name_H-M   'P 1'
#
loop_
_entity.id
_entity.type
_entity.pdbx_description
1 polymer ?
#
loop_
_entity_poly.entity_id
_entity_poly.type
_entity_poly.pdbx_seq_one_letter_code
_entity_poly.pdbx_strand_id
1 'polypeptide(L)'
;MYNLNKNKIPNNAQVVLNRFKRDFFIEYNNSSIKTKTLMKKYFQHIYRRWYYSSLVFNNYLSPSNIINKIFLQNNITNTTILTTARPVLKNNKIRDINFKSYEYNIENHPIIKDICLLTSFFTPDREIKNNGLLQTRLIESIKYKFTIPDIFYINYITKLSFELGIIKKLPSINCNRAQICYNADFWENDNKNQFNKIVKASIELSSKKLLEALSEVDDFFNIDYLNSLLKNGIHIENTIENDYLKKLSLNLNYIMATIIKEPKELSKDELKILELFNKLGCFIETYFITIMGQYLGILNPINTFTFIFPIEIQKYTNNYNMDCTKEIFLFSPSSLYDLSNFGEIYMGSKAKGKKLEHIPENIDYRKLNHSLSTLNSFNEIKLKDFLTFK
;
A
#
# COMPACT_ATOMS: atom_id res chain seq x y z
N MET A 1 -7.17 -7.71 29.51
CA MET A 1 -8.47 -8.13 28.95
C MET A 1 -9.06 -6.95 28.20
N TYR A 2 -9.12 -6.99 26.86
CA TYR A 2 -9.67 -5.89 26.06
C TYR A 2 -11.20 -6.02 25.98
N ASN A 3 -11.92 -5.08 26.60
CA ASN A 3 -13.30 -4.76 26.24
C ASN A 3 -13.25 -3.75 25.08
N LEU A 4 -13.08 -4.27 23.86
CA LEU A 4 -13.47 -3.56 22.65
C LEU A 4 -14.60 -4.38 22.06
N ASN A 5 -15.80 -3.79 22.01
CA ASN A 5 -16.89 -4.29 21.18
C ASN A 5 -16.29 -4.77 19.86
N LYS A 6 -16.55 -6.03 19.47
CA LYS A 6 -16.21 -6.55 18.14
C LYS A 6 -16.56 -5.46 17.13
N ASN A 7 -15.57 -4.81 16.52
CA ASN A 7 -15.73 -3.72 15.56
C ASN A 7 -16.69 -4.18 14.46
N LYS A 8 -17.99 -3.88 14.61
CA LYS A 8 -18.98 -4.18 13.60
C LYS A 8 -18.76 -3.18 12.49
N ILE A 9 -18.21 -3.65 11.38
CA ILE A 9 -18.16 -2.88 10.14
C ILE A 9 -19.62 -2.47 9.83
N PRO A 10 -19.91 -1.16 9.68
CA PRO A 10 -21.26 -0.71 9.38
C PRO A 10 -21.81 -1.39 8.13
N ASN A 11 -23.10 -1.67 8.09
CA ASN A 11 -23.73 -2.36 6.96
C ASN A 11 -23.41 -1.68 5.61
N ASN A 12 -23.39 -0.35 5.57
CA ASN A 12 -23.06 0.41 4.36
C ASN A 12 -21.59 0.21 3.92
N ALA A 13 -20.66 0.11 4.87
CA ALA A 13 -19.27 -0.21 4.57
C ALA A 13 -19.12 -1.66 4.08
N GLN A 14 -19.93 -2.58 4.63
CA GLN A 14 -19.96 -3.98 4.19
C GLN A 14 -20.43 -4.12 2.74
N VAL A 15 -21.34 -3.27 2.25
CA VAL A 15 -21.76 -3.28 0.84
C VAL A 15 -20.58 -2.97 -0.10
N VAL A 16 -19.79 -1.94 0.22
CA VAL A 16 -18.59 -1.58 -0.55
C VAL A 16 -17.58 -2.74 -0.55
N LEU A 17 -17.35 -3.36 0.61
CA LEU A 17 -16.42 -4.48 0.75
C LEU A 17 -16.91 -5.77 0.06
N ASN A 18 -18.22 -6.01 0.00
CA ASN A 18 -18.80 -7.15 -0.70
C ASN A 18 -18.56 -7.07 -2.22
N ARG A 19 -18.39 -5.85 -2.78
CA ARG A 19 -17.97 -5.69 -4.18
C ARG A 19 -16.60 -6.31 -4.45
N PHE A 20 -15.62 -6.05 -3.58
CA PHE A 20 -14.31 -6.71 -3.67
C PHE A 20 -14.45 -8.23 -3.65
N LYS A 21 -15.23 -8.77 -2.71
CA LYS A 21 -15.42 -10.23 -2.61
C LYS A 21 -15.91 -10.81 -3.93
N ARG A 22 -16.98 -10.23 -4.47
CA ARG A 22 -17.59 -10.70 -5.72
C ARG A 22 -16.61 -10.64 -6.88
N ASP A 23 -16.02 -9.47 -7.12
CA ASP A 23 -15.15 -9.24 -8.28
C ASP A 23 -13.87 -10.10 -8.16
N PHE A 24 -13.32 -10.25 -6.95
CA PHE A 24 -12.23 -11.18 -6.69
C PHE A 24 -12.61 -12.64 -6.97
N PHE A 25 -13.78 -13.11 -6.52
CA PHE A 25 -14.18 -14.51 -6.73
C PHE A 25 -14.52 -14.83 -8.19
N ILE A 26 -15.02 -13.87 -8.96
CA ILE A 26 -15.20 -14.03 -10.42
C ILE A 26 -13.85 -14.37 -11.05
N GLU A 27 -12.84 -13.53 -10.87
CA GLU A 27 -11.52 -13.78 -11.44
C GLU A 27 -10.81 -14.98 -10.82
N TYR A 28 -10.91 -15.14 -9.50
CA TYR A 28 -10.26 -16.25 -8.79
C TYR A 28 -10.79 -17.58 -9.29
N ASN A 29 -12.10 -17.74 -9.48
CA ASN A 29 -12.67 -19.02 -9.92
C ASN A 29 -12.29 -19.36 -11.36
N ASN A 30 -12.26 -18.35 -12.24
CA ASN A 30 -11.92 -18.48 -13.66
C ASN A 30 -10.41 -18.60 -13.94
N SER A 31 -9.57 -18.36 -12.94
CA SER A 31 -8.12 -18.39 -13.06
C SER A 31 -7.50 -19.79 -13.05
N SER A 32 -6.33 -19.91 -13.68
CA SER A 32 -5.47 -21.12 -13.63
C SER A 32 -4.99 -21.44 -12.20
N ILE A 33 -4.53 -22.66 -11.95
CA ILE A 33 -3.98 -23.06 -10.63
C ILE A 33 -2.76 -22.21 -10.23
N LYS A 34 -1.88 -21.90 -11.19
CA LYS A 34 -0.71 -21.03 -10.99
C LYS A 34 -1.16 -19.62 -10.58
N THR A 35 -2.13 -19.06 -11.31
CA THR A 35 -2.71 -17.74 -11.01
C THR A 35 -3.42 -17.71 -9.65
N LYS A 36 -4.18 -18.75 -9.30
CA LYS A 36 -4.81 -18.88 -7.96
C LYS A 36 -3.79 -18.88 -6.82
N THR A 37 -2.63 -19.49 -7.04
CA THR A 37 -1.54 -19.55 -6.06
C THR A 37 -0.93 -18.16 -5.85
N LEU A 38 -0.71 -17.44 -6.94
CA LEU A 38 -0.29 -16.04 -6.98
C LEU A 38 -1.26 -15.10 -6.26
N MET A 39 -2.54 -15.17 -6.61
CA MET A 39 -3.61 -14.38 -5.99
C MET A 39 -3.68 -14.61 -4.48
N LYS A 40 -3.45 -15.85 -4.03
CA LYS A 40 -3.38 -16.18 -2.60
C LYS A 40 -2.13 -15.62 -1.92
N LYS A 41 -0.96 -15.67 -2.59
CA LYS A 41 0.29 -15.13 -2.08
C LYS A 41 0.18 -13.62 -1.83
N TYR A 42 -0.30 -12.87 -2.83
CA TYR A 42 -0.38 -11.40 -2.82
C TYR A 42 -1.80 -10.87 -2.54
N PHE A 43 -2.63 -11.66 -1.85
CA PHE A 43 -4.06 -11.34 -1.65
C PHE A 43 -4.29 -9.96 -1.04
N GLN A 44 -3.56 -9.63 0.02
CA GLN A 44 -3.70 -8.35 0.71
C GLN A 44 -3.18 -7.18 -0.12
N HIS A 45 -2.17 -7.38 -0.98
CA HIS A 45 -1.68 -6.36 -1.92
C HIS A 45 -2.70 -6.10 -3.04
N ILE A 46 -3.30 -7.15 -3.61
CA ILE A 46 -4.41 -7.02 -4.57
C ILE A 46 -5.57 -6.23 -3.95
N TYR A 47 -5.94 -6.56 -2.71
CA TYR A 47 -6.96 -5.84 -1.96
C TYR A 47 -6.57 -4.37 -1.73
N ARG A 48 -5.34 -4.08 -1.28
CA ARG A 48 -4.82 -2.72 -1.09
C ARG A 48 -5.04 -1.89 -2.35
N ARG A 49 -4.61 -2.42 -3.49
CA ARG A 49 -4.73 -1.72 -4.76
C ARG A 49 -6.17 -1.42 -5.11
N TRP A 50 -7.08 -2.38 -4.95
CA TRP A 50 -8.51 -2.13 -5.12
C TRP A 50 -9.04 -1.08 -4.12
N TYR A 51 -8.61 -1.14 -2.87
CA TYR A 51 -9.11 -0.31 -1.77
C TYR A 51 -8.80 1.18 -1.94
N TYR A 52 -7.66 1.52 -2.54
CA TYR A 52 -7.29 2.90 -2.88
C TYR A 52 -7.60 3.29 -4.33
N SER A 53 -8.10 2.35 -5.13
CA SER A 53 -8.54 2.64 -6.49
C SER A 53 -9.92 3.25 -6.52
N SER A 54 -10.15 4.11 -7.48
CA SER A 54 -11.47 4.66 -7.70
C SER A 54 -12.48 3.57 -8.11
N LEU A 55 -13.71 3.69 -7.62
CA LEU A 55 -14.83 2.87 -8.08
C LEU A 55 -15.40 3.31 -9.43
N VAL A 56 -15.11 4.55 -9.89
CA VAL A 56 -15.57 5.13 -11.15
C VAL A 56 -14.48 5.98 -11.76
N PHE A 57 -14.15 5.74 -13.03
CA PHE A 57 -13.02 6.36 -13.70
C PHE A 57 -12.99 7.90 -13.55
N ASN A 58 -11.80 8.43 -13.31
CA ASN A 58 -11.50 9.86 -13.14
C ASN A 58 -12.25 10.51 -11.96
N ASN A 59 -12.31 9.84 -10.81
CA ASN A 59 -12.85 10.42 -9.59
C ASN A 59 -12.07 10.00 -8.33
N TYR A 60 -12.43 10.60 -7.19
CA TYR A 60 -11.79 10.34 -5.88
C TYR A 60 -12.55 9.35 -4.99
N LEU A 61 -13.59 8.70 -5.50
CA LEU A 61 -14.46 7.79 -4.74
C LEU A 61 -13.83 6.39 -4.66
N SER A 62 -12.76 6.28 -3.88
CA SER A 62 -12.17 4.98 -3.54
C SER A 62 -12.94 4.30 -2.39
N PRO A 63 -12.86 2.95 -2.27
CA PRO A 63 -13.37 2.24 -1.10
C PRO A 63 -12.83 2.80 0.22
N SER A 64 -11.55 3.15 0.29
CA SER A 64 -10.92 3.76 1.47
C SER A 64 -11.65 5.02 1.92
N ASN A 65 -11.92 5.92 0.97
CA ASN A 65 -12.51 7.22 1.21
C ASN A 65 -13.98 7.10 1.66
N ILE A 66 -14.73 6.24 0.97
CA ILE A 66 -16.13 5.95 1.30
C ILE A 66 -16.23 5.33 2.70
N ILE A 67 -15.40 4.33 3.01
CA ILE A 67 -15.43 3.63 4.29
C ILE A 67 -15.05 4.58 5.42
N ASN A 68 -13.96 5.34 5.28
CA ASN A 68 -13.58 6.33 6.30
C ASN A 68 -14.71 7.34 6.56
N LYS A 69 -15.37 7.82 5.51
CA LYS A 69 -16.51 8.73 5.65
C LYS A 69 -17.69 8.10 6.41
N ILE A 70 -18.04 6.85 6.11
CA ILE A 70 -19.11 6.12 6.83
C ILE A 70 -18.79 6.03 8.32
N PHE A 71 -17.54 5.71 8.67
CA PHE A 71 -17.13 5.59 10.07
C PHE A 71 -17.18 6.93 10.82
N LEU A 72 -16.76 8.02 10.17
CA LEU A 72 -16.86 9.38 10.72
C LEU A 72 -18.32 9.82 10.90
N GLN A 73 -19.17 9.64 9.88
CA GLN A 73 -20.59 10.04 9.92
C GLN A 73 -21.38 9.30 11.00
N ASN A 74 -21.03 8.05 11.27
CA ASN A 74 -21.65 7.25 12.32
C ASN A 74 -21.06 7.53 13.72
N ASN A 75 -20.16 8.52 13.86
CA ASN A 75 -19.43 8.85 15.09
C ASN A 75 -18.74 7.63 15.72
N ILE A 76 -18.25 6.70 14.89
CA ILE A 76 -17.57 5.48 15.36
C ILE A 76 -16.11 5.78 15.72
N THR A 77 -15.50 6.73 15.01
CA THR A 77 -14.15 7.23 15.27
C THR A 77 -14.06 8.69 14.81
N ASN A 78 -13.08 9.42 15.35
CA ASN A 78 -12.69 10.76 14.90
C ASN A 78 -11.40 10.74 14.06
N THR A 79 -10.88 9.54 13.74
CA THR A 79 -9.59 9.34 13.07
C THR A 79 -9.77 8.47 11.82
N THR A 80 -8.67 7.98 11.26
CA THR A 80 -8.66 7.16 10.04
C THR A 80 -8.77 5.66 10.37
N ILE A 81 -9.60 4.95 9.62
CA ILE A 81 -9.75 3.50 9.66
C ILE A 81 -9.01 2.84 8.51
N LEU A 82 -8.16 1.88 8.87
CA LEU A 82 -7.65 0.86 7.97
C LEU A 82 -8.58 -0.34 7.94
N THR A 83 -9.05 -0.73 6.76
CA THR A 83 -9.69 -2.03 6.58
C THR A 83 -8.73 -2.99 5.89
N THR A 84 -8.55 -4.20 6.42
CA THR A 84 -7.74 -5.27 5.81
C THR A 84 -8.61 -6.47 5.45
N ALA A 85 -8.20 -7.20 4.42
CA ALA A 85 -8.89 -8.39 3.95
C ALA A 85 -8.10 -9.65 4.32
N ARG A 86 -8.81 -10.70 4.77
CA ARG A 86 -8.22 -11.97 5.19
C ARG A 86 -8.92 -13.12 4.48
N PRO A 87 -8.22 -13.92 3.68
CA PRO A 87 -8.83 -15.06 3.03
C PRO A 87 -9.14 -16.15 4.07
N VAL A 88 -10.35 -16.72 3.99
CA VAL A 88 -10.74 -17.92 4.71
C VAL A 88 -10.37 -19.13 3.85
N LEU A 89 -9.41 -19.92 4.32
CA LEU A 89 -8.86 -21.04 3.56
C LEU A 89 -9.55 -22.36 3.96
N LYS A 90 -10.02 -23.13 2.97
CA LYS A 90 -10.46 -24.53 3.14
C LYS A 90 -9.84 -25.38 2.03
N ASN A 91 -9.13 -26.44 2.41
CA ASN A 91 -8.40 -27.32 1.50
C ASN A 91 -7.47 -26.52 0.56
N ASN A 92 -6.72 -25.57 1.13
CA ASN A 92 -5.78 -24.70 0.44
C ASN A 92 -6.37 -23.76 -0.64
N LYS A 93 -7.71 -23.65 -0.71
CA LYS A 93 -8.46 -22.74 -1.58
C LYS A 93 -9.10 -21.62 -0.76
N ILE A 94 -9.16 -20.41 -1.33
CA ILE A 94 -9.90 -19.29 -0.73
C ILE A 94 -11.39 -19.59 -0.90
N ARG A 95 -12.14 -19.63 0.21
CA ARG A 95 -13.60 -19.90 0.23
C ARG A 95 -14.44 -18.68 0.57
N ASP A 96 -13.89 -17.81 1.41
CA ASP A 96 -14.51 -16.55 1.76
C ASP A 96 -13.40 -15.55 2.11
N ILE A 97 -13.78 -14.30 2.37
CA ILE A 97 -12.90 -13.19 2.73
C ILE A 97 -13.50 -12.53 3.96
N ASN A 98 -12.72 -12.43 5.04
CA ASN A 98 -13.11 -11.68 6.22
C ASN A 98 -12.44 -10.31 6.21
N PHE A 99 -13.20 -9.27 6.55
CA PHE A 99 -12.66 -7.93 6.69
C PHE A 99 -12.45 -7.60 8.17
N LYS A 100 -11.36 -6.89 8.46
CA LYS A 100 -11.09 -6.35 9.80
C LYS A 100 -10.76 -4.87 9.69
N SER A 101 -11.30 -4.08 10.60
CA SER A 101 -11.04 -2.64 10.67
C SER A 101 -10.21 -2.30 11.90
N TYR A 102 -9.22 -1.44 11.70
CA TYR A 102 -8.28 -0.96 12.68
C TYR A 102 -8.29 0.57 12.66
N GLU A 103 -8.37 1.17 13.82
CA GLU A 103 -8.26 2.61 13.96
C GLU A 103 -6.78 3.03 14.05
N TYR A 104 -6.40 4.04 13.27
CA TYR A 104 -5.12 4.72 13.46
C TYR A 104 -5.29 5.78 14.53
N ASN A 105 -4.80 5.45 15.72
CA ASN A 105 -4.81 6.32 16.89
C ASN A 105 -3.38 6.37 17.45
N ILE A 106 -2.90 7.57 17.79
CA ILE A 106 -1.56 7.78 18.34
C ILE A 106 -1.35 7.01 19.65
N GLU A 107 -2.41 6.91 20.47
CA GLU A 107 -2.35 6.20 21.75
C GLU A 107 -2.32 4.69 21.62
N ASN A 108 -2.65 4.15 20.44
CA ASN A 108 -2.81 2.70 20.27
C ASN A 108 -2.55 2.22 18.84
N HIS A 109 -1.55 2.81 18.19
CA HIS A 109 -1.34 2.62 16.75
C HIS A 109 -1.04 1.14 16.43
N PRO A 110 -1.70 0.53 15.42
CA PRO A 110 -1.53 -0.90 15.12
C PRO A 110 -0.06 -1.32 14.88
N ILE A 111 0.75 -0.43 14.29
CA ILE A 111 2.16 -0.73 14.01
C ILE A 111 2.99 -1.03 15.27
N ILE A 112 2.72 -0.38 16.40
CA ILE A 112 3.48 -0.60 17.64
C ILE A 112 3.21 -2.03 18.13
N LYS A 113 1.95 -2.47 18.08
CA LYS A 113 1.56 -3.84 18.42
C LYS A 113 2.18 -4.86 17.47
N ASP A 114 2.23 -4.55 16.18
CA ASP A 114 2.84 -5.42 15.19
C ASP A 114 4.36 -5.52 15.37
N ILE A 115 5.05 -4.44 15.76
CA ILE A 115 6.47 -4.49 16.15
C ILE A 115 6.65 -5.36 17.41
N CYS A 116 5.82 -5.19 18.44
CA CYS A 116 5.84 -6.07 19.63
C CYS A 116 5.60 -7.54 19.28
N LEU A 117 4.66 -7.81 18.36
CA LEU A 117 4.42 -9.17 17.90
C LEU A 117 5.62 -9.71 17.13
N LEU A 118 6.26 -8.88 16.29
CA LEU A 118 7.43 -9.26 15.52
C LEU A 118 8.57 -9.72 16.43
N THR A 119 8.84 -9.00 17.53
CA THR A 119 9.94 -9.34 18.45
C THR A 119 9.80 -10.75 19.01
N SER A 120 8.58 -11.23 19.27
CA SER A 120 8.35 -12.62 19.74
C SER A 120 8.90 -13.70 18.80
N PHE A 121 9.07 -13.39 17.51
CA PHE A 121 9.69 -14.31 16.56
C PHE A 121 11.22 -14.26 16.59
N PHE A 122 11.85 -13.34 17.32
CA PHE A 122 13.31 -13.21 17.45
C PHE A 122 13.83 -13.65 18.83
N THR A 123 13.03 -14.42 19.59
CA THR A 123 13.42 -15.01 20.88
C THR A 123 13.61 -16.55 20.76
N PRO A 124 14.73 -17.13 21.23
CA PRO A 124 15.94 -16.44 21.68
C PRO A 124 16.65 -15.71 20.52
N ASP A 125 16.51 -16.23 19.31
CA ASP A 125 17.04 -15.64 18.09
C ASP A 125 16.33 -16.23 16.84
N ARG A 126 16.61 -15.72 15.63
CA ARG A 126 16.00 -16.15 14.37
C ARG A 126 16.98 -16.11 13.20
N GLU A 127 16.89 -17.11 12.33
CA GLU A 127 17.55 -17.11 11.03
C GLU A 127 16.93 -16.07 10.08
N ILE A 128 17.79 -15.29 9.43
CA ILE A 128 17.43 -14.25 8.47
C ILE A 128 18.16 -14.47 7.15
N LYS A 129 17.65 -13.88 6.07
CA LYS A 129 18.33 -13.83 4.77
C LYS A 129 19.53 -12.89 4.83
N ASN A 130 20.41 -12.95 3.83
CA ASN A 130 21.58 -12.06 3.71
C ASN A 130 21.20 -10.57 3.77
N ASN A 131 20.06 -10.23 3.17
CA ASN A 131 19.53 -8.87 3.17
C ASN A 131 18.81 -8.49 4.48
N GLY A 132 18.87 -9.30 5.54
CA GLY A 132 18.27 -9.00 6.85
C GLY A 132 16.75 -9.24 6.96
N LEU A 133 16.11 -9.82 5.93
CA LEU A 133 14.68 -10.14 5.97
C LEU A 133 14.42 -11.55 6.53
N LEU A 134 13.20 -11.79 7.01
CA LEU A 134 12.75 -13.12 7.40
C LEU A 134 12.68 -14.07 6.19
N GLN A 135 12.80 -15.37 6.45
CA GLN A 135 12.59 -16.40 5.43
C GLN A 135 11.13 -16.36 4.91
N THR A 136 10.94 -16.49 3.59
CA THR A 136 9.60 -16.38 2.97
C THR A 136 8.61 -17.40 3.54
N ARG A 137 9.08 -18.63 3.80
CA ARG A 137 8.26 -19.69 4.42
C ARG A 137 7.76 -19.30 5.81
N LEU A 138 8.58 -18.60 6.59
CA LEU A 138 8.18 -18.11 7.90
C LEU A 138 7.16 -16.99 7.78
N ILE A 139 7.37 -16.02 6.89
CA ILE A 139 6.40 -14.94 6.67
C ILE A 139 5.02 -15.52 6.29
N GLU A 140 4.98 -16.47 5.36
CA GLU A 140 3.74 -17.12 4.95
C GLU A 140 3.01 -17.83 6.11
N SER A 141 3.74 -18.38 7.10
CA SER A 141 3.12 -19.05 8.24
C SER A 141 2.62 -18.10 9.33
N ILE A 142 3.16 -16.87 9.41
CA ILE A 142 2.82 -15.91 10.47
C ILE A 142 1.99 -14.72 10.00
N LYS A 143 1.91 -14.44 8.68
CA LYS A 143 1.38 -13.17 8.18
C LYS A 143 -0.03 -12.81 8.67
N TYR A 144 -0.90 -13.79 8.86
CA TYR A 144 -2.27 -13.55 9.33
C TYR A 144 -2.38 -13.15 10.81
N LYS A 145 -1.27 -13.21 11.58
CA LYS A 145 -1.20 -12.70 12.96
C LYS A 145 -1.05 -11.18 13.02
N PHE A 146 -0.45 -10.57 11.99
CA PHE A 146 -0.23 -9.11 11.91
C PHE A 146 -1.51 -8.38 11.50
N THR A 147 -1.54 -7.06 11.70
CA THR A 147 -2.65 -6.18 11.28
C THR A 147 -2.86 -6.27 9.77
N ILE A 148 -1.78 -6.06 9.01
CA ILE A 148 -1.73 -6.15 7.55
C ILE A 148 -1.09 -7.50 7.18
N PRO A 149 -1.89 -8.48 6.69
CA PRO A 149 -1.40 -9.82 6.41
C PRO A 149 -0.69 -9.92 5.05
N ASP A 150 0.39 -9.15 4.91
CA ASP A 150 1.12 -8.98 3.66
C ASP A 150 2.64 -9.16 3.83
N ILE A 151 3.28 -9.73 2.80
CA ILE A 151 4.72 -9.98 2.81
C ILE A 151 5.52 -8.67 2.78
N PHE A 152 5.06 -7.66 2.03
CA PHE A 152 5.76 -6.38 1.95
C PHE A 152 5.70 -5.63 3.27
N TYR A 153 4.54 -5.63 3.94
CA TYR A 153 4.39 -5.05 5.27
C TYR A 153 5.33 -5.69 6.29
N ILE A 154 5.39 -7.04 6.34
CA ILE A 154 6.22 -7.76 7.30
C ILE A 154 7.71 -7.52 7.04
N ASN A 155 8.11 -7.48 5.76
CA ASN A 155 9.47 -7.09 5.38
C ASN A 155 9.79 -5.65 5.84
N TYR A 156 8.86 -4.72 5.65
CA TYR A 156 9.00 -3.33 6.11
C TYR A 156 9.18 -3.24 7.63
N ILE A 157 8.29 -3.82 8.43
CA ILE A 157 8.42 -3.75 9.91
C ILE A 157 9.66 -4.47 10.42
N THR A 158 10.14 -5.50 9.69
CA THR A 158 11.43 -6.15 9.98
C THR A 158 12.57 -5.16 9.80
N LYS A 159 12.61 -4.45 8.67
CA LYS A 159 13.63 -3.42 8.40
C LYS A 159 13.55 -2.25 9.36
N LEU A 160 12.35 -1.78 9.64
CA LEU A 160 12.09 -0.75 10.63
C LEU A 160 12.62 -1.16 12.02
N SER A 161 12.43 -2.41 12.42
CA SER A 161 12.92 -2.89 13.72
C SER A 161 14.45 -2.98 13.81
N PHE A 162 15.14 -3.22 12.69
CA PHE A 162 16.60 -3.10 12.62
C PHE A 162 17.03 -1.62 12.72
N GLU A 163 16.37 -0.73 12.00
CA GLU A 163 16.69 0.72 12.01
C GLU A 163 16.46 1.34 13.39
N LEU A 164 15.38 0.93 14.07
CA LEU A 164 15.07 1.32 15.45
C LEU A 164 15.95 0.61 16.48
N GLY A 165 16.90 -0.25 16.10
CA GLY A 165 17.77 -0.96 17.04
C GLY A 165 17.05 -1.95 17.97
N ILE A 166 15.80 -2.32 17.68
CA ILE A 166 15.00 -3.30 18.43
C ILE A 166 15.48 -4.72 18.13
N ILE A 167 16.01 -4.94 16.93
CA ILE A 167 16.57 -6.22 16.48
C ILE A 167 17.99 -5.97 16.00
N LYS A 168 18.92 -6.85 16.36
CA LYS A 168 20.31 -6.79 15.89
C LYS A 168 20.74 -8.10 15.23
N LYS A 169 21.61 -7.99 14.23
CA LYS A 169 22.27 -9.14 13.61
C LYS A 169 23.29 -9.70 14.58
N LEU A 170 23.36 -11.02 14.69
CA LEU A 170 24.36 -11.73 15.48
C LEU A 170 25.59 -12.04 14.62
N PRO A 171 26.80 -12.02 15.21
CA PRO A 171 27.96 -12.61 14.57
C PRO A 171 27.76 -14.13 14.48
N SER A 172 27.76 -14.67 13.27
CA SER A 172 27.54 -16.09 13.03
C SER A 172 28.34 -16.58 11.82
N ILE A 173 28.88 -17.80 11.91
CA ILE A 173 29.65 -18.45 10.84
C ILE A 173 28.66 -19.30 10.02
N ASN A 174 28.72 -19.20 8.68
CA ASN A 174 27.91 -19.97 7.72
C ASN A 174 26.37 -19.80 7.81
N CYS A 175 25.86 -18.91 8.65
CA CYS A 175 24.45 -18.55 8.70
C CYS A 175 24.29 -17.07 9.06
N ASN A 176 23.10 -16.49 8.83
CA ASN A 176 22.77 -15.16 9.33
C ASN A 176 21.66 -15.29 10.36
N ARG A 177 21.92 -14.80 11.58
CA ARG A 177 20.95 -14.83 12.68
C ARG A 177 20.77 -13.45 13.26
N ALA A 178 19.62 -13.21 13.87
CA ALA A 178 19.30 -11.96 14.53
C ALA A 178 18.48 -12.23 15.80
N GLN A 179 18.58 -11.35 16.78
CA GLN A 179 17.86 -11.45 18.04
C GLN A 179 17.33 -10.10 18.48
N ILE A 180 16.41 -10.12 19.45
CA ILE A 180 15.96 -8.89 20.12
C ILE A 180 17.16 -8.22 20.81
N CYS A 181 17.23 -6.90 20.69
CA CYS A 181 18.04 -6.03 21.51
C CYS A 181 17.08 -5.17 22.34
N TYR A 182 17.24 -5.14 23.66
CA TYR A 182 16.43 -4.22 24.47
C TYR A 182 16.84 -2.79 24.14
N ASN A 183 15.94 -2.04 23.52
CA ASN A 183 16.12 -0.62 23.24
C ASN A 183 15.25 0.20 24.20
N ALA A 184 15.84 0.62 25.33
CA ALA A 184 15.18 1.48 26.32
C ALA A 184 14.65 2.77 25.69
N ASP A 185 15.44 3.36 24.78
CA ASP A 185 15.06 4.58 24.05
C ASP A 185 13.77 4.36 23.22
N PHE A 186 13.47 3.16 22.75
CA PHE A 186 12.16 2.89 22.13
C PHE A 186 11.10 2.50 23.17
N TRP A 187 11.37 1.48 23.99
CA TRP A 187 10.35 0.82 24.81
C TRP A 187 9.87 1.60 26.03
N GLU A 188 10.70 2.49 26.58
CA GLU A 188 10.35 3.28 27.78
C GLU A 188 9.69 4.62 27.43
N ASN A 189 9.63 4.97 26.15
CA ASN A 189 8.91 6.15 25.67
C ASN A 189 7.40 5.92 25.60
N ASP A 190 6.62 6.99 25.70
CA ASP A 190 5.18 6.95 25.47
C ASP A 190 4.85 6.60 24.00
N ASN A 191 3.59 6.21 23.75
CA ASN A 191 3.16 5.76 22.43
C ASN A 191 3.37 6.82 21.34
N LYS A 192 3.22 8.11 21.69
CA LYS A 192 3.44 9.23 20.78
C LYS A 192 4.91 9.33 20.37
N ASN A 193 5.83 9.25 21.31
CA ASN A 193 7.28 9.30 21.05
C ASN A 193 7.75 8.04 20.31
N GLN A 194 7.20 6.86 20.65
CA GLN A 194 7.44 5.64 19.87
C GLN A 194 7.01 5.82 18.41
N PHE A 195 5.81 6.35 18.18
CA PHE A 195 5.30 6.60 16.83
C PHE A 195 6.14 7.66 16.09
N ASN A 196 6.55 8.75 16.75
CA ASN A 196 7.45 9.76 16.16
C ASN A 196 8.76 9.12 15.67
N LYS A 197 9.35 8.21 16.45
CA LYS A 197 10.57 7.48 16.07
C LYS A 197 10.33 6.55 14.89
N ILE A 198 9.18 5.86 14.87
CA ILE A 198 8.75 5.04 13.73
C ILE A 198 8.65 5.87 12.46
N VAL A 199 8.03 7.05 12.51
CA VAL A 199 7.89 7.94 11.35
C VAL A 199 9.27 8.40 10.86
N LYS A 200 10.14 8.86 11.77
CA LYS A 200 11.50 9.28 11.43
C LYS A 200 12.29 8.16 10.74
N ALA A 201 12.37 6.99 11.38
CA ALA A 201 13.08 5.83 10.83
C ALA A 201 12.48 5.35 9.50
N SER A 202 11.15 5.48 9.33
CA SER A 202 10.50 5.15 8.06
C SER A 202 10.89 6.12 6.95
N ILE A 203 11.04 7.41 7.22
CA ILE A 203 11.52 8.39 6.23
C ILE A 203 12.99 8.14 5.89
N GLU A 204 13.83 7.83 6.88
CA GLU A 204 15.23 7.46 6.67
C GLU A 204 15.37 6.21 5.78
N LEU A 205 14.59 5.17 6.06
CA LEU A 205 14.52 3.96 5.23
C LEU A 205 14.03 4.25 3.81
N SER A 206 13.00 5.10 3.68
CA SER A 206 12.45 5.51 2.38
C SER A 206 13.51 6.24 1.56
N SER A 207 14.18 7.22 2.17
CA SER A 207 15.25 8.02 1.55
C SER A 207 16.38 7.12 1.05
N LYS A 208 16.90 6.25 1.93
CA LYS A 208 17.96 5.31 1.58
C LYS A 208 17.56 4.41 0.40
N LYS A 209 16.34 3.87 0.42
CA LYS A 209 15.87 2.95 -0.63
C LYS A 209 15.62 3.63 -1.96
N LEU A 210 15.10 4.85 -1.94
CA LEU A 210 14.87 5.63 -3.14
C LEU A 210 16.20 6.10 -3.76
N LEU A 211 17.14 6.60 -2.96
CA LEU A 211 18.48 6.99 -3.45
C LEU A 211 19.28 5.80 -3.99
N GLU A 212 19.22 4.64 -3.34
CA GLU A 212 19.86 3.40 -3.84
C GLU A 212 19.29 2.97 -5.20
N ALA A 213 17.99 3.15 -5.39
CA ALA A 213 17.30 2.66 -6.58
C ALA A 213 17.27 3.65 -7.74
N LEU A 214 17.20 4.94 -7.44
CA LEU A 214 17.01 6.05 -8.38
C LEU A 214 18.26 6.94 -8.33
N SER A 215 19.41 6.32 -8.58
CA SER A 215 20.73 6.95 -8.52
C SER A 215 21.04 7.82 -9.74
N GLU A 216 20.09 8.00 -10.66
CA GLU A 216 20.27 8.86 -11.82
C GLU A 216 20.27 10.36 -11.43
N VAL A 217 19.71 10.72 -10.27
CA VAL A 217 19.75 12.06 -9.70
C VAL A 217 20.24 12.01 -8.26
N ASP A 218 21.47 12.49 -8.04
CA ASP A 218 22.09 12.52 -6.71
C ASP A 218 21.26 13.34 -5.71
N ASP A 219 21.14 12.81 -4.50
CA ASP A 219 20.51 13.45 -3.33
C ASP A 219 19.08 13.99 -3.52
N PHE A 220 18.36 13.56 -4.56
CA PHE A 220 17.00 14.03 -4.82
C PHE A 220 16.03 13.63 -3.71
N PHE A 221 16.00 12.34 -3.37
CA PHE A 221 15.11 11.76 -2.34
C PHE A 221 15.72 11.83 -0.94
N ASN A 222 16.33 12.96 -0.58
CA ASN A 222 16.84 13.18 0.77
C ASN A 222 15.71 13.30 1.83
N ILE A 223 16.09 13.21 3.10
CA ILE A 223 15.17 13.19 4.24
C ILE A 223 14.32 14.48 4.30
N ASP A 224 14.91 15.64 4.01
CA ASP A 224 14.21 16.93 4.06
C ASP A 224 13.14 17.03 2.98
N TYR A 225 13.46 16.57 1.76
CA TYR A 225 12.50 16.50 0.66
C TYR A 225 11.33 15.59 1.02
N LEU A 226 11.58 14.37 1.51
CA LEU A 226 10.51 13.44 1.90
C LEU A 226 9.66 13.97 3.06
N ASN A 227 10.26 14.67 4.04
CA ASN A 227 9.48 15.35 5.08
C ASN A 227 8.60 16.46 4.51
N SER A 228 9.09 17.21 3.52
CA SER A 228 8.33 18.29 2.86
C SER A 228 7.11 17.80 2.09
N LEU A 229 7.09 16.50 1.75
CA LEU A 229 5.99 15.82 1.08
C LEU A 229 4.85 15.39 2.04
N LEU A 230 5.05 15.46 3.36
CA LEU A 230 3.99 15.17 4.35
C LEU A 230 2.98 16.32 4.46
N LYS A 231 2.19 16.54 3.41
CA LYS A 231 1.21 17.63 3.29
C LYS A 231 0.02 17.22 2.40
N ASN A 232 -1.04 18.02 2.46
CA ASN A 232 -2.19 17.89 1.57
C ASN A 232 -1.86 18.34 0.15
N GLY A 233 -2.58 17.77 -0.80
CA GLY A 233 -2.70 18.25 -2.16
C GLY A 233 -1.52 17.95 -3.08
N ILE A 234 -0.97 16.74 -2.99
CA ILE A 234 0.14 16.32 -3.84
C ILE A 234 -0.36 15.51 -5.02
N HIS A 235 -0.13 16.00 -6.24
CA HIS A 235 -0.22 15.23 -7.47
C HIS A 235 1.13 14.60 -7.78
N ILE A 236 1.25 13.28 -7.67
CA ILE A 236 2.54 12.57 -7.74
C ILE A 236 3.27 12.87 -9.05
N GLU A 237 2.56 12.78 -10.17
CA GLU A 237 3.10 13.05 -11.50
C GLU A 237 3.60 14.49 -11.65
N ASN A 238 2.77 15.48 -11.25
CA ASN A 238 3.07 16.89 -11.45
C ASN A 238 4.10 17.47 -10.46
N THR A 239 4.28 16.82 -9.30
CA THR A 239 5.24 17.25 -8.28
C THR A 239 6.47 16.35 -8.29
N ILE A 240 6.37 15.14 -7.73
CA ILE A 240 7.53 14.29 -7.46
C ILE A 240 8.18 13.81 -8.77
N GLU A 241 7.38 13.26 -9.69
CA GLU A 241 7.92 12.69 -10.92
C GLU A 241 8.43 13.79 -11.86
N ASN A 242 7.66 14.86 -12.07
CA ASN A 242 8.07 16.00 -12.89
C ASN A 242 9.34 16.69 -12.36
N ASP A 243 9.46 16.89 -11.04
CA ASP A 243 10.64 17.51 -10.46
C ASP A 243 11.88 16.63 -10.63
N TYR A 244 11.74 15.30 -10.49
CA TYR A 244 12.82 14.34 -10.76
C TYR A 244 13.23 14.36 -12.24
N LEU A 245 12.26 14.28 -13.15
CA LEU A 245 12.51 14.26 -14.60
C LEU A 245 13.18 15.55 -15.09
N LYS A 246 12.80 16.71 -14.55
CA LYS A 246 13.47 17.99 -14.86
C LYS A 246 14.96 17.99 -14.52
N LYS A 247 15.36 17.31 -13.44
CA LYS A 247 16.79 17.16 -13.09
C LYS A 247 17.56 16.35 -14.12
N LEU A 248 16.89 15.46 -14.85
CA LEU A 248 17.43 14.70 -15.97
C LEU A 248 17.27 15.39 -17.32
N SER A 249 16.83 16.66 -17.34
CA SER A 249 16.48 17.38 -18.57
C SER A 249 15.41 16.67 -19.43
N LEU A 250 14.53 15.88 -18.78
CA LEU A 250 13.40 15.22 -19.43
C LEU A 250 12.12 16.02 -19.24
N ASN A 251 11.25 15.99 -20.25
CA ASN A 251 9.97 16.70 -20.25
C ASN A 251 8.81 15.71 -20.07
N LEU A 252 7.97 15.94 -19.06
CA LEU A 252 6.79 15.11 -18.79
C LEU A 252 5.84 15.05 -20.00
N ASN A 253 5.63 16.15 -20.73
CA ASN A 253 4.75 16.16 -21.92
C ASN A 253 5.28 15.23 -23.01
N TYR A 254 6.60 15.15 -23.17
CA TYR A 254 7.23 14.23 -24.11
C TYR A 254 7.02 12.77 -23.69
N ILE A 255 7.13 12.48 -22.39
CA ILE A 255 6.86 11.14 -21.86
C ILE A 255 5.39 10.76 -22.08
N MET A 256 4.45 11.66 -21.81
CA MET A 256 3.02 11.42 -22.04
C MET A 256 2.72 11.15 -23.52
N ALA A 257 3.31 11.91 -24.44
CA ALA A 257 3.20 11.67 -25.88
C ALA A 257 3.85 10.34 -26.31
N THR A 258 4.85 9.87 -25.57
CA THR A 258 5.52 8.59 -25.82
C THR A 258 4.69 7.40 -25.31
N ILE A 259 3.99 7.53 -24.18
CA ILE A 259 3.17 6.46 -23.58
C ILE A 259 2.03 6.01 -24.51
N ILE A 260 1.48 6.92 -25.33
CA ILE A 260 0.36 6.64 -26.23
C ILE A 260 0.79 5.97 -27.55
N LYS A 261 2.09 5.84 -27.82
CA LYS A 261 2.60 5.23 -29.06
C LYS A 261 2.45 3.70 -29.01
N GLU A 262 2.33 3.10 -30.19
CA GLU A 262 2.37 1.65 -30.31
C GLU A 262 3.77 1.14 -29.91
N PRO A 263 3.89 -0.01 -29.19
CA PRO A 263 5.20 -0.50 -28.71
C PRO A 263 6.26 -0.69 -29.80
N LYS A 264 5.83 -0.98 -31.02
CA LYS A 264 6.64 -1.19 -32.23
C LYS A 264 7.17 0.12 -32.85
N GLU A 265 6.59 1.26 -32.47
CA GLU A 265 6.99 2.60 -32.92
C GLU A 265 7.99 3.26 -31.97
N LEU A 266 8.22 2.66 -30.79
CA LEU A 266 9.12 3.19 -29.78
C LEU A 266 10.58 2.91 -30.15
N SER A 267 11.37 3.98 -30.16
CA SER A 267 12.83 3.86 -30.21
C SER A 267 13.39 3.25 -28.92
N LYS A 268 14.63 2.75 -28.98
CA LYS A 268 15.32 2.20 -27.80
C LYS A 268 15.45 3.22 -26.67
N ASP A 269 15.63 4.50 -26.99
CA ASP A 269 15.79 5.55 -25.99
C ASP A 269 14.44 5.93 -25.36
N GLU A 270 13.37 5.99 -26.16
CA GLU A 270 12.00 6.14 -25.62
C GLU A 270 11.64 5.00 -24.68
N LEU A 271 11.96 3.75 -25.03
CA LEU A 271 11.75 2.60 -24.15
C LEU A 271 12.47 2.76 -22.80
N LYS A 272 13.74 3.17 -22.80
CA LYS A 272 14.49 3.42 -21.56
C LYS A 272 13.88 4.54 -20.72
N ILE A 273 13.38 5.60 -21.35
CA ILE A 273 12.71 6.71 -20.66
C ILE A 273 11.41 6.21 -20.00
N LEU A 274 10.61 5.42 -20.72
CA LEU A 274 9.39 4.84 -20.17
C LEU A 274 9.68 3.85 -19.03
N GLU A 275 10.73 3.04 -19.16
CA GLU A 275 11.19 2.14 -18.10
C GLU A 275 11.60 2.91 -16.84
N LEU A 276 12.35 4.00 -16.99
CA LEU A 276 12.73 4.88 -15.88
C LEU A 276 11.50 5.52 -15.24
N PHE A 277 10.56 6.04 -16.04
CA PHE A 277 9.33 6.66 -15.54
C PHE A 277 8.47 5.66 -14.75
N ASN A 278 8.28 4.45 -15.27
CA ASN A 278 7.56 3.40 -14.56
C ASN A 278 8.29 2.95 -13.28
N LYS A 279 9.63 2.82 -13.33
CA LYS A 279 10.46 2.52 -12.16
C LYS A 279 10.28 3.60 -11.09
N LEU A 280 10.40 4.87 -11.45
CA LEU A 280 10.22 6.01 -10.55
C LEU A 280 8.87 5.91 -9.79
N GLY A 281 7.76 5.78 -10.52
CA GLY A 281 6.43 5.66 -9.91
C GLY A 281 6.28 4.43 -9.00
N CYS A 282 6.76 3.26 -9.43
CA CYS A 282 6.69 2.04 -8.62
C CYS A 282 7.51 2.14 -7.33
N PHE A 283 8.69 2.76 -7.39
CA PHE A 283 9.58 2.90 -6.23
C PHE A 283 9.05 3.94 -5.24
N ILE A 284 8.55 5.10 -5.70
CA ILE A 284 7.88 6.09 -4.84
C ILE A 284 6.66 5.45 -4.15
N GLU A 285 5.85 4.70 -4.89
CA GLU A 285 4.68 4.01 -4.36
C GLU A 285 5.07 3.00 -3.26
N THR A 286 6.09 2.17 -3.53
CA THR A 286 6.51 1.09 -2.63
C THR A 286 7.16 1.64 -1.36
N TYR A 287 8.12 2.54 -1.53
CA TYR A 287 9.01 2.96 -0.45
C TYR A 287 8.55 4.21 0.27
N PHE A 288 7.63 5.01 -0.27
CA PHE A 288 7.13 6.21 0.42
C PHE A 288 5.62 6.18 0.63
N ILE A 289 4.83 6.12 -0.46
CA ILE A 289 3.37 6.28 -0.38
C ILE A 289 2.70 5.14 0.39
N THR A 290 3.10 3.89 0.14
CA THR A 290 2.53 2.73 0.87
C THR A 290 2.87 2.79 2.36
N ILE A 291 4.10 3.19 2.68
CA ILE A 291 4.57 3.25 4.07
C ILE A 291 3.84 4.37 4.82
N MET A 292 3.92 5.59 4.31
CA MET A 292 3.29 6.75 4.94
C MET A 292 1.75 6.66 4.89
N GLY A 293 1.20 5.99 3.88
CA GLY A 293 -0.24 5.76 3.74
C GLY A 293 -0.74 4.56 4.52
N GLN A 294 -0.71 3.37 3.91
CA GLN A 294 -1.34 2.18 4.51
C GLN A 294 -0.64 1.66 5.77
N TYR A 295 0.65 1.87 5.96
CA TYR A 295 1.34 1.28 7.11
C TYR A 295 1.28 2.18 8.34
N LEU A 296 1.44 3.50 8.14
CA LEU A 296 1.46 4.51 9.20
C LEU A 296 0.18 5.34 9.29
N GLY A 297 -0.70 5.26 8.30
CA GLY A 297 -1.97 5.99 8.29
C GLY A 297 -1.84 7.49 8.07
N ILE A 298 -0.66 8.05 7.78
CA ILE A 298 -0.44 9.50 7.69
C ILE A 298 -0.99 10.06 6.38
N LEU A 299 -0.73 9.39 5.26
CA LEU A 299 -1.25 9.79 3.95
C LEU A 299 -2.53 9.03 3.61
N ASN A 300 -3.37 9.65 2.79
CA ASN A 300 -4.48 9.02 2.11
C ASN A 300 -4.16 8.96 0.61
N PRO A 301 -3.63 7.83 0.08
CA PRO A 301 -3.40 7.64 -1.34
C PRO A 301 -4.71 7.63 -2.13
N ILE A 302 -4.73 8.28 -3.28
CA ILE A 302 -5.91 8.39 -4.15
C ILE A 302 -5.52 8.06 -5.58
N ASN A 303 -6.14 7.01 -6.13
CA ASN A 303 -5.99 6.68 -7.54
C ASN A 303 -7.26 7.05 -8.29
N THR A 304 -7.10 7.83 -9.34
CA THR A 304 -8.21 8.25 -10.20
C THR A 304 -8.64 7.17 -11.20
N PHE A 305 -7.82 6.12 -11.35
CA PHE A 305 -8.08 4.97 -12.21
C PHE A 305 -8.87 3.88 -11.48
N THR A 306 -9.75 3.22 -12.23
CA THR A 306 -10.52 2.08 -11.73
C THR A 306 -9.70 0.81 -11.66
N PHE A 307 -9.94 0.02 -10.61
CA PHE A 307 -9.31 -1.29 -10.48
C PHE A 307 -9.98 -2.33 -11.39
N ILE A 308 -9.26 -2.78 -12.41
CA ILE A 308 -9.72 -3.81 -13.34
C ILE A 308 -9.03 -5.14 -12.97
N PHE A 309 -9.78 -6.05 -12.35
CA PHE A 309 -9.23 -7.31 -11.84
C PHE A 309 -8.49 -8.14 -12.91
N PRO A 310 -9.03 -8.41 -14.11
CA PRO A 310 -8.31 -9.19 -15.14
C PRO A 310 -6.93 -8.62 -15.47
N ILE A 311 -6.85 -7.30 -15.70
CA ILE A 311 -5.60 -6.59 -16.03
C ILE A 311 -4.64 -6.67 -14.86
N GLU A 312 -5.15 -6.47 -13.65
CA GLU A 312 -4.32 -6.49 -12.46
C GLU A 312 -3.74 -7.87 -12.19
N ILE A 313 -4.54 -8.94 -12.32
CA ILE A 313 -4.08 -10.31 -12.11
C ILE A 313 -3.00 -10.72 -13.12
N GLN A 314 -3.07 -10.23 -14.36
CA GLN A 314 -2.03 -10.47 -15.37
C GLN A 314 -0.65 -9.96 -14.95
N LYS A 315 -0.57 -8.86 -14.19
CA LYS A 315 0.72 -8.35 -13.67
C LYS A 315 1.43 -9.39 -12.80
N TYR A 316 0.67 -10.11 -11.97
CA TYR A 316 1.22 -11.14 -11.09
C TYR A 316 1.66 -12.37 -11.87
N THR A 317 0.93 -12.75 -12.93
CA THR A 317 1.31 -13.92 -13.75
C THR A 317 2.55 -13.65 -14.60
N ASN A 318 2.70 -12.42 -15.09
CA ASN A 318 3.82 -12.03 -15.96
C ASN A 318 5.12 -11.77 -15.17
N ASN A 319 5.00 -11.35 -13.89
CA ASN A 319 6.15 -11.01 -13.05
C ASN A 319 6.61 -12.13 -12.08
N TYR A 320 5.98 -13.32 -12.10
CA TYR A 320 6.13 -14.34 -11.04
C TYR A 320 7.50 -15.03 -10.91
N ASN A 321 8.37 -14.91 -11.92
CA ASN A 321 9.52 -15.80 -12.06
C ASN A 321 10.87 -15.21 -11.63
N MET A 322 10.98 -14.22 -10.72
CA MET A 322 12.31 -13.66 -10.38
C MET A 322 12.49 -13.20 -8.93
N ASP A 323 13.75 -13.24 -8.52
CA ASP A 323 14.32 -12.73 -7.27
C ASP A 323 13.84 -11.29 -6.94
N CYS A 324 13.80 -10.98 -5.63
CA CYS A 324 13.09 -9.88 -4.93
C CYS A 324 12.88 -8.51 -5.62
N THR A 325 13.64 -8.12 -6.65
CA THR A 325 13.51 -6.83 -7.33
C THR A 325 12.28 -6.73 -8.25
N LYS A 326 11.79 -7.84 -8.82
CA LYS A 326 10.61 -7.78 -9.72
C LYS A 326 9.27 -7.56 -9.02
N GLU A 327 9.16 -7.88 -7.74
CA GLU A 327 7.90 -7.71 -6.98
C GLU A 327 7.54 -6.22 -6.79
N ILE A 328 8.51 -5.30 -6.92
CA ILE A 328 8.27 -3.85 -6.87
C ILE A 328 7.35 -3.40 -8.01
N PHE A 329 7.41 -4.04 -9.18
CA PHE A 329 6.51 -3.73 -10.31
C PHE A 329 5.06 -4.20 -10.10
N LEU A 330 4.76 -4.85 -8.97
CA LEU A 330 3.37 -5.11 -8.56
C LEU A 330 2.72 -3.86 -7.95
N PHE A 331 3.52 -2.91 -7.49
CA PHE A 331 3.05 -1.60 -7.09
C PHE A 331 2.76 -0.77 -8.35
N SER A 332 1.77 0.11 -8.26
CA SER A 332 1.50 1.09 -9.31
C SER A 332 1.35 2.44 -8.64
N PRO A 333 1.93 3.49 -9.22
CA PRO A 333 1.92 4.81 -8.62
C PRO A 333 0.50 5.28 -8.36
N SER A 334 0.30 5.85 -7.18
CA SER A 334 -0.92 6.57 -6.91
C SER A 334 -1.00 7.85 -7.76
N SER A 335 -2.21 8.32 -8.09
CA SER A 335 -2.34 9.55 -8.88
C SER A 335 -1.99 10.79 -8.05
N LEU A 336 -2.48 10.80 -6.81
CA LEU A 336 -2.31 11.89 -5.88
C LEU A 336 -2.52 11.39 -4.44
N TYR A 337 -2.26 12.26 -3.46
CA TYR A 337 -2.62 11.99 -2.07
C TYR A 337 -2.88 13.29 -1.31
N ASP A 338 -3.63 13.11 -0.22
CA ASP A 338 -3.79 14.09 0.85
C ASP A 338 -3.24 13.51 2.16
N LEU A 339 -3.17 14.31 3.22
CA LEU A 339 -3.09 13.79 4.58
C LEU A 339 -4.41 13.08 4.90
N SER A 340 -4.34 11.93 5.57
CA SER A 340 -5.53 11.31 6.14
C SER A 340 -6.02 12.12 7.34
N ASN A 341 -7.23 11.83 7.86
CA ASN A 341 -7.69 12.44 9.11
C ASN A 341 -6.73 12.18 10.28
N PHE A 342 -6.19 10.96 10.40
CA PHE A 342 -5.15 10.67 11.40
C PHE A 342 -3.88 11.49 11.13
N GLY A 343 -3.45 11.60 9.87
CA GLY A 343 -2.30 12.40 9.47
C GLY A 343 -2.44 13.88 9.81
N GLU A 344 -3.62 14.47 9.60
CA GLU A 344 -3.90 15.86 9.97
C GLU A 344 -3.84 16.08 11.48
N ILE A 345 -4.43 15.16 12.25
CA ILE A 345 -4.35 15.19 13.72
C ILE A 345 -2.89 15.06 14.19
N TYR A 346 -2.14 14.14 13.60
CA TYR A 346 -0.72 13.90 13.91
C TYR A 346 0.15 15.11 13.58
N MET A 347 -0.04 15.73 12.40
CA MET A 347 0.72 16.89 11.97
C MET A 347 0.31 18.18 12.72
N GLY A 348 -0.95 18.26 13.18
CA GLY A 348 -1.47 19.42 13.90
C GLY A 348 -1.27 20.72 13.13
N SER A 349 -0.69 21.73 13.77
CA SER A 349 -0.38 23.03 13.14
C SER A 349 0.62 22.96 11.98
N LYS A 350 1.32 21.82 11.80
CA LYS A 350 2.24 21.60 10.68
C LYS A 350 1.54 21.08 9.43
N ALA A 351 0.25 20.74 9.50
CA ALA A 351 -0.51 20.35 8.31
C ALA A 351 -0.56 21.53 7.32
N LYS A 352 -0.10 21.30 6.09
CA LYS A 352 -0.02 22.29 5.02
C LYS A 352 -0.73 21.79 3.76
N GLY A 353 -0.98 22.70 2.82
CA GLY A 353 -1.60 22.40 1.53
C GLY A 353 -3.13 22.39 1.58
N LYS A 354 -3.75 22.38 0.41
CA LYS A 354 -5.21 22.32 0.25
C LYS A 354 -5.59 20.89 -0.14
N LYS A 355 -6.60 20.31 0.53
CA LYS A 355 -7.12 18.99 0.16
C LYS A 355 -7.59 18.98 -1.29
N LEU A 356 -7.20 17.95 -2.03
CA LEU A 356 -7.67 17.67 -3.38
C LEU A 356 -8.96 16.85 -3.34
N GLU A 357 -9.06 15.95 -2.36
CA GLU A 357 -10.23 15.10 -2.22
C GLU A 357 -11.47 15.91 -1.86
N HIS A 358 -12.49 15.79 -2.71
CA HIS A 358 -13.85 16.28 -2.41
C HIS A 358 -14.85 15.13 -2.44
N ILE A 359 -15.15 14.55 -1.27
CA ILE A 359 -16.28 13.61 -1.13
C ILE A 359 -17.54 14.41 -0.79
N PRO A 360 -18.64 14.29 -1.56
CA PRO A 360 -19.92 14.96 -1.26
C PRO A 360 -20.39 14.68 0.18
N GLU A 361 -20.75 15.71 0.95
CA GLU A 361 -21.13 15.62 2.37
C GLU A 361 -22.17 14.54 2.64
N ASN A 362 -23.18 14.42 1.78
CA ASN A 362 -24.20 13.39 1.82
C ASN A 362 -24.02 12.41 0.66
N ILE A 363 -23.45 11.23 0.94
CA ILE A 363 -23.48 10.13 -0.02
C ILE A 363 -24.88 9.50 0.04
N ASP A 364 -25.66 9.64 -1.03
CA ASP A 364 -26.90 8.87 -1.18
C ASP A 364 -26.55 7.41 -1.42
N TYR A 365 -26.55 6.61 -0.35
CA TYR A 365 -26.19 5.20 -0.42
C TYR A 365 -27.13 4.37 -1.29
N ARG A 366 -28.38 4.80 -1.52
CA ARG A 366 -29.29 4.12 -2.45
C ARG A 366 -28.84 4.35 -3.89
N LYS A 367 -28.50 5.60 -4.23
CA LYS A 367 -27.92 5.93 -5.55
C LYS A 367 -26.54 5.33 -5.73
N LEU A 368 -25.69 5.32 -4.70
CA LEU A 368 -24.40 4.63 -4.77
C LEU A 368 -24.63 3.13 -5.03
N ASN A 369 -25.50 2.47 -4.27
CA ASN A 369 -25.82 1.06 -4.49
C ASN A 369 -26.41 0.80 -5.88
N HIS A 370 -27.27 1.70 -6.37
CA HIS A 370 -27.80 1.63 -7.73
C HIS A 370 -26.70 1.82 -8.78
N SER A 371 -25.87 2.86 -8.70
CA SER A 371 -24.77 3.09 -9.65
C SER A 371 -23.74 1.96 -9.60
N LEU A 372 -23.43 1.45 -8.41
CA LEU A 372 -22.61 0.25 -8.24
C LEU A 372 -23.30 -0.99 -8.82
N SER A 373 -24.63 -1.06 -8.81
CA SER A 373 -25.39 -2.14 -9.45
C SER A 373 -25.47 -1.99 -10.98
N THR A 374 -25.57 -0.76 -11.50
CA THR A 374 -25.59 -0.47 -12.95
C THR A 374 -24.20 -0.61 -13.58
N LEU A 375 -23.13 -0.25 -12.88
CA LEU A 375 -21.75 -0.55 -13.30
C LEU A 375 -21.49 -2.06 -13.40
N ASN A 376 -22.30 -2.90 -12.76
CA ASN A 376 -22.17 -4.35 -12.92
C ASN A 376 -22.56 -4.83 -14.32
N SER A 377 -23.46 -4.14 -15.04
CA SER A 377 -23.76 -4.48 -16.43
C SER A 377 -22.62 -4.09 -17.38
N PHE A 378 -21.77 -3.13 -16.99
CA PHE A 378 -20.53 -2.80 -17.70
C PHE A 378 -19.40 -3.80 -17.44
N ASN A 379 -19.36 -4.45 -16.27
CA ASN A 379 -18.37 -5.50 -15.98
C ASN A 379 -18.69 -6.87 -16.64
N GLU A 380 -19.82 -6.98 -17.36
CA GLU A 380 -20.11 -8.11 -18.26
C GLU A 380 -19.37 -8.00 -19.61
N ILE A 381 -18.69 -6.88 -19.86
CA ILE A 381 -17.80 -6.64 -21.00
C ILE A 381 -16.57 -7.52 -20.85
N LYS A 382 -16.39 -8.48 -21.77
CA LYS A 382 -15.28 -9.42 -21.80
C LYS A 382 -14.02 -8.70 -22.31
N LEU A 383 -12.82 -9.21 -22.00
CA LEU A 383 -11.54 -8.64 -22.46
C LEU A 383 -11.49 -8.40 -24.00
N LYS A 384 -12.20 -9.24 -24.76
CA LYS A 384 -12.35 -9.12 -26.22
C LYS A 384 -13.19 -7.91 -26.66
N ASP A 385 -14.08 -7.43 -25.81
CA ASP A 385 -14.89 -6.25 -26.06
C ASP A 385 -14.03 -4.97 -25.84
N PHE A 386 -13.06 -4.98 -24.91
CA PHE A 386 -12.04 -3.92 -24.79
C PHE A 386 -11.07 -3.86 -25.97
N LEU A 387 -10.71 -5.02 -26.56
CA LEU A 387 -9.85 -5.10 -27.75
C LEU A 387 -10.55 -4.72 -29.06
N THR A 388 -11.87 -4.49 -29.01
CA THR A 388 -12.68 -4.11 -30.19
C THR A 388 -13.25 -2.70 -30.09
N PHE A 389 -13.13 -2.02 -28.94
CA PHE A 389 -13.29 -0.57 -28.86
C PHE A 389 -12.07 0.10 -29.52
N LYS A 390 -12.25 0.51 -30.77
CA LYS A 390 -11.35 1.43 -31.48
C LYS A 390 -11.32 2.80 -30.81
#